data_AF-A0A924Z5I6-F1
#
_entry.id   AF-A0A924Z5I6-F1
#
_cell.length_a   1.000
_cell.length_b   1.000
_cell.length_c   1.000
_cell.angle_alpha   90.00
_cell.angle_beta   90.00
_cell.angle_gamma   90.00
#
_symmetry.space_group_name_H-M   'P 1'
#
loop_
_entity.id
_entity.type
_entity.pdbx_description
1 polymer ?
#
loop_
_entity_poly.entity_id
_entity_poly.type
_entity_poly.pdbx_seq_one_letter_code
_entity_poly.pdbx_strand_id
1 'polypeptide(L)' 'MKALKVMATINEEGQLTLDQPFTTDKNSRVEVIVLIPEQGASNDTPQTEVLVDFRQAWHEAMTGQTIPVAQVWEWLEND' A
#
# COMPACT_ATOMS: atom_id res chain seq x y z
N MET A 1 5.77 2.04 20.42
CA MET A 1 5.51 0.73 19.82
C MET A 1 6.34 0.62 18.55
N LYS A 2 6.95 -0.54 18.27
CA LYS A 2 7.78 -0.76 17.08
C LYS A 2 7.17 -1.93 16.30
N ALA A 3 6.85 -1.73 15.03
CA ALA A 3 6.35 -2.79 14.16
C ALA A 3 7.51 -3.60 13.59
N LEU A 4 7.39 -4.92 13.60
CA LEU A 4 8.31 -5.85 12.95
C LEU A 4 7.48 -6.70 11.99
N LYS A 5 7.99 -6.90 10.75
CA LYS A 5 7.33 -7.73 9.73
C LYS A 5 8.17 -8.97 9.48
N VAL A 6 7.53 -10.12 9.55
CA VAL A 6 8.06 -11.44 9.19
C VAL A 6 6.99 -12.19 8.43
N MET A 7 7.40 -13.00 7.45
CA MET A 7 6.48 -13.87 6.72
C MET A 7 6.02 -15.04 7.60
N ALA A 8 4.75 -15.39 7.45
CA ALA A 8 4.11 -16.41 8.22
C ALA A 8 3.00 -17.07 7.41
N THR A 9 2.73 -18.32 7.73
CA THR A 9 1.70 -19.13 7.06
C THR A 9 0.59 -19.44 8.05
N ILE A 10 -0.66 -19.27 7.62
CA ILE A 10 -1.83 -19.79 8.33
C ILE A 10 -2.16 -21.15 7.73
N ASN A 11 -2.14 -22.21 8.54
CA ASN A 11 -2.50 -23.55 8.09
C ASN A 11 -4.03 -23.77 8.05
N GLU A 12 -4.46 -24.95 7.59
CA GLU A 12 -5.87 -25.31 7.47
C GLU A 12 -6.64 -25.31 8.81
N GLU A 13 -5.92 -25.44 9.93
CA GLU A 13 -6.48 -25.37 11.29
C GLU A 13 -6.55 -23.95 11.84
N GLY A 14 -6.11 -22.94 11.08
CA GLY A 14 -6.10 -21.54 11.49
C GLY A 14 -4.92 -21.14 12.39
N GLN A 15 -3.89 -21.99 12.51
CA GLN A 15 -2.70 -21.68 13.31
C GLN A 15 -1.70 -20.86 12.50
N LEU A 16 -1.18 -19.78 13.10
CA LEU A 16 -0.14 -18.94 12.52
C LEU A 16 1.25 -19.50 12.83
N THR A 17 1.98 -19.92 11.80
CA THR A 17 3.38 -20.35 11.91
C THR A 17 4.28 -19.30 11.29
N LEU A 18 5.24 -18.77 12.06
CA LEU A 18 6.24 -17.85 11.53
C LEU A 18 7.30 -18.63 10.74
N ASP A 19 7.68 -18.15 9.56
CA ASP A 19 8.74 -18.78 8.76
C ASP A 19 10.11 -18.61 9.42
N GLN A 20 10.26 -17.54 10.23
CA GLN A 20 11.45 -17.25 11.01
C GLN A 20 11.07 -16.57 12.34
N PRO A 21 11.86 -16.74 13.41
CA PRO A 21 11.59 -16.09 14.69
C PRO A 21 11.84 -14.58 14.61
N PHE A 22 11.13 -13.81 15.44
CA PHE A 22 11.47 -12.41 15.67
C PHE A 22 12.73 -12.33 16.54
N THR A 23 13.73 -11.58 16.09
CA THR A 23 14.90 -11.25 16.90
C THR A 23 14.54 -10.08 17.83
N THR A 24 14.10 -10.40 19.03
CA THR A 24 13.83 -9.45 20.12
C THR A 24 14.69 -9.80 21.32
N ASP A 25 15.29 -8.79 21.95
CA ASP A 25 16.18 -8.97 23.10
C ASP A 25 15.45 -9.35 24.39
N LYS A 26 14.11 -9.30 24.38
CA LYS A 26 13.26 -9.54 25.55
C LYS A 26 12.05 -10.37 25.19
N ASN A 27 11.66 -11.27 26.10
CA ASN A 27 10.37 -11.92 26.08
C ASN A 27 9.29 -10.88 26.41
N SER A 28 8.28 -10.73 25.55
CA SER A 28 7.26 -9.71 25.68
C SER A 28 5.98 -10.15 24.97
N ARG A 29 4.83 -9.76 25.51
CA ARG A 29 3.54 -9.92 24.84
C ARG A 29 3.44 -8.93 23.69
N VAL A 30 2.99 -9.39 22.53
CA VAL A 30 2.85 -8.57 21.32
C VAL A 30 1.41 -8.66 20.78
N GLU A 31 1.01 -7.62 20.06
CA GLU A 31 -0.19 -7.63 19.23
C GLU A 31 0.18 -8.10 17.82
N VAL A 32 -0.64 -8.98 17.24
CA VAL A 32 -0.41 -9.57 15.92
C VAL A 32 -1.47 -9.08 14.95
N ILE A 33 -1.05 -8.49 13.84
CA ILE A 33 -1.92 -8.11 12.72
C ILE A 33 -1.58 -9.04 11.56
N VAL A 34 -2.59 -9.73 11.03
CA VAL A 34 -2.44 -10.65 9.90
C VAL A 34 -3.01 -9.98 8.65
N LEU A 35 -2.19 -9.89 7.61
CA LEU A 35 -2.60 -9.38 6.31
C LEU A 35 -2.86 -10.56 5.38
N ILE A 36 -4.12 -10.85 5.10
CA ILE A 36 -4.52 -11.86 4.12
C ILE A 36 -4.79 -11.14 2.80
N PRO A 37 -4.05 -11.45 1.71
CA PRO A 37 -4.31 -10.84 0.43
C PRO A 37 -5.68 -11.29 -0.08
N GLU A 38 -6.54 -10.35 -0.48
CA GLU A 38 -7.80 -10.68 -1.13
C GLU A 38 -7.51 -11.30 -2.49
N GLN A 39 -7.86 -12.57 -2.67
CA GLN A 39 -7.80 -13.22 -3.99
C GLN A 39 -8.88 -12.59 -4.87
N GLY A 40 -8.47 -11.69 -5.75
CA GLY A 40 -9.37 -10.99 -6.67
C GLY A 40 -9.38 -9.47 -6.50
N ALA A 41 -8.72 -8.91 -5.48
CA ALA A 41 -8.29 -7.51 -5.54
C ALA A 41 -7.05 -7.41 -6.44
N SER A 42 -7.24 -7.81 -7.70
CA SER A 42 -6.57 -7.11 -8.79
C SER A 42 -6.81 -5.63 -8.51
N ASN A 43 -5.74 -4.84 -8.35
CA ASN A 43 -5.90 -3.42 -8.64
C ASN A 43 -6.39 -3.42 -10.09
N ASP A 44 -7.71 -3.34 -10.31
CA ASP A 44 -8.37 -3.57 -11.60
C ASP A 44 -8.04 -2.50 -12.65
N THR A 45 -7.09 -1.61 -12.33
CA THR A 45 -6.31 -0.91 -13.32
C THR A 45 -5.17 -1.82 -13.79
N PRO A 46 -5.23 -2.36 -15.02
CA PRO A 46 -4.10 -3.10 -15.57
C PRO A 46 -2.82 -2.29 -15.39
N GLN A 47 -1.72 -2.93 -14.97
CA GLN A 47 -0.44 -2.24 -14.71
C GLN A 47 0.00 -1.33 -15.87
N THR A 48 -0.41 -1.68 -17.09
CA THR A 48 -0.21 -0.89 -18.31
C THR A 48 -0.88 0.48 -18.26
N GLU A 49 -2.12 0.57 -17.76
CA GLU A 49 -2.85 1.84 -17.59
C GLU A 49 -2.18 2.72 -16.54
N VAL A 50 -1.83 2.17 -15.38
CA VAL A 50 -1.10 2.91 -14.32
C VAL A 50 0.22 3.49 -14.84
N LEU A 51 0.95 2.75 -15.67
CA LEU A 51 2.21 3.21 -16.27
C LEU A 51 1.99 4.28 -17.35
N VAL A 52 0.87 4.23 -18.08
CA VAL A 52 0.50 5.27 -19.05
C VAL A 52 0.15 6.57 -18.33
N ASP A 53 -0.73 6.49 -17.33
CA ASP A 53 -1.15 7.64 -16.53
C ASP A 53 0.03 8.29 -15.81
N PHE A 54 0.92 7.47 -15.25
CA PHE A 54 2.13 7.97 -14.60
C PHE A 54 3.07 8.69 -15.58
N ARG A 55 3.30 8.12 -16.78
CA ARG A 55 4.14 8.78 -17.79
C ARG A 55 3.55 10.11 -18.24
N GLN A 56 2.24 10.17 -18.39
CA GLN A 56 1.52 11.39 -18.77
C GLN A 56 1.68 12.47 -17.68
N ALA A 57 1.35 12.15 -16.44
CA ALA A 57 1.48 13.08 -15.31
C ALA A 57 2.94 13.55 -15.12
N TRP A 58 3.92 12.66 -15.32
CA TRP A 58 5.33 13.02 -15.27
C TRP A 58 5.73 13.98 -16.40
N HIS A 59 5.24 13.76 -17.62
CA HIS A 59 5.47 14.66 -18.74
C HIS A 59 4.86 16.05 -18.50
N GLU A 60 3.63 16.10 -17.97
CA GLU A 60 2.95 17.35 -17.63
C GLU A 60 3.71 18.13 -16.55
N ALA A 61 4.17 17.46 -15.49
CA ALA A 61 5.00 18.06 -14.45
C ALA A 61 6.32 18.62 -15.01
N MET A 62 6.99 17.86 -15.89
CA MET A 62 8.26 18.29 -16.51
C MET A 62 8.09 19.43 -17.51
N THR A 63 6.91 19.57 -18.13
CA THR A 63 6.61 20.62 -19.12
C THR A 63 5.86 21.82 -18.53
N GLY A 64 5.57 21.79 -17.23
CA GLY A 64 4.83 22.85 -16.55
C GLY A 64 3.34 22.90 -16.89
N GLN A 65 2.80 21.83 -17.49
CA GLN A 65 1.37 21.67 -17.77
C GLN A 65 0.63 21.20 -16.51
N THR A 66 0.80 21.93 -15.41
CA THR A 66 0.21 21.60 -14.11
C THR A 66 -0.63 22.76 -13.62
N ILE A 67 -1.73 22.47 -12.93
CA ILE A 67 -2.53 23.48 -12.24
C ILE A 67 -2.07 23.65 -10.79
N PRO A 68 -1.96 24.89 -10.27
CA PRO A 68 -1.68 25.13 -8.86
C PRO A 68 -2.76 24.50 -7.97
N VAL A 69 -2.34 23.87 -6.86
CA VAL A 69 -3.27 23.20 -5.95
C VAL A 69 -4.36 24.12 -5.41
N ALA A 70 -4.08 25.42 -5.25
CA ALA A 70 -5.06 26.41 -4.82
C ALA A 70 -6.22 26.55 -5.81
N GLN A 71 -5.95 26.48 -7.12
CA GLN A 71 -6.96 26.56 -8.17
C GLN A 71 -7.79 25.26 -8.28
N VAL A 72 -7.22 24.12 -7.91
CA VAL A 72 -7.96 22.84 -7.84
C VAL A 72 -9.11 22.92 -6.85
N TRP A 73 -8.88 23.53 -5.68
CA TRP A 73 -9.91 23.69 -4.65
C TRP A 73 -11.01 24.66 -5.06
N GLU A 74 -10.66 25.76 -5.74
CA GLU A 74 -11.64 26.72 -6.27
C GLU A 74 -12.61 26.07 -7.27
N TRP A 75 -12.17 25.07 -8.05
CA TRP A 75 -13.07 24.38 -8.99
C TRP A 75 -13.97 23.36 -8.31
N LEU A 76 -13.52 22.75 -7.22
CA LEU A 76 -14.30 21.78 -6.45
C LEU A 76 -15.38 22.45 -5.58
N GLU A 77 -15.20 23.72 -5.20
CA GLU A 77 -16.18 24.49 -4.42
C GLU A 77 -17.27 25.14 -5.29
N ASN A 78 -17.09 25.18 -6.61
CA ASN A 78 -18.01 25.82 -7.56
C ASN A 78 -18.92 24.81 -8.32
N ASP A 79 -19.00 23.57 -7.84
CA ASP A 79 -19.88 22.49 -8.35
C ASP A 79 -20.86 22.04 -7.23
#